data_AF-A0A6J3G4F1-F1
#
_entry.id   AF-A0A6J3G4F1-F1
#
_cell.length_a   1.000
_cell.length_b   1.000
_cell.length_c   1.000
_cell.angle_alpha   90.00
_cell.angle_beta   90.00
_cell.angle_gamma   90.00
#
_symmetry.space_group_name_H-M   'P 1'
#
loop_
_entity.id
_entity.type
_entity.pdbx_description
1 polymer ?
#
loop_
_entity_poly.entity_id
_entity_poly.type
_entity_poly.pdbx_seq_one_letter_code
_entity_poly.pdbx_strand_id
1 'polypeptide(L)'
;MSYAEKPDEITKDEWMEKLNNLHVQRADMNRLIMNYLVTEGFKEAAEKFRMESGIEPSVDLETLDERIKIREMILKGQIQEAIALINSLHPELLDTNRYLYFHLQQQHLIELIRQRETEAALEFAQTQLAEQGEESRECLTEMERTLALLAFDSPEESPFGDLLHTMQRQKVGPMRGKPPSIADMLQGDSQRRHMGVE
;
A
#
# COMPACT_ATOMS: atom_id res chain seq x y z
N MET A 1 34.92 -14.74 35.67
CA MET A 1 33.80 -14.28 36.51
C MET A 1 32.70 -13.83 35.56
N SER A 2 31.58 -14.55 35.56
CA SER A 2 30.46 -14.33 34.64
C SER A 2 29.57 -13.23 35.21
N TYR A 3 29.52 -12.07 34.55
CA TYR A 3 28.46 -11.10 34.77
C TYR A 3 27.27 -11.57 33.94
N ALA A 4 26.36 -12.30 34.58
CA ALA A 4 25.04 -12.53 34.02
C ALA A 4 24.21 -11.25 34.26
N GLU A 5 24.05 -10.43 33.23
CA GLU A 5 22.97 -9.44 33.19
C GLU A 5 21.65 -10.23 33.34
N LYS A 6 21.00 -10.11 34.49
CA LYS A 6 19.63 -10.61 34.64
C LYS A 6 18.74 -9.72 33.75
N PRO A 7 17.86 -10.30 32.92
CA PRO A 7 16.86 -9.50 32.23
C PRO A 7 16.02 -8.76 33.28
N ASP A 8 15.77 -7.47 33.07
CA ASP A 8 14.87 -6.67 33.91
C ASP A 8 13.47 -7.31 33.88
N GLU A 9 13.20 -8.24 34.79
CA GLU A 9 11.88 -8.81 35.04
C GLU A 9 11.03 -7.75 35.74
N ILE A 10 10.50 -6.81 34.97
CA ILE A 10 9.48 -5.86 35.44
C ILE A 10 8.31 -6.68 35.97
N THR A 11 8.00 -6.50 37.25
CA THR A 11 6.86 -7.14 37.87
C THR A 11 5.56 -6.53 37.34
N LYS A 12 4.46 -7.29 37.39
CA LYS A 12 3.14 -6.81 36.92
C LYS A 12 2.74 -5.51 37.62
N ASP A 13 3.04 -5.38 38.92
CA ASP A 13 2.66 -4.22 39.71
C ASP A 13 3.47 -2.98 39.29
N GLU A 14 4.77 -3.12 39.06
CA GLU A 14 5.62 -2.05 38.51
C GLU A 14 5.20 -1.64 37.08
N TRP A 15 4.75 -2.58 36.27
CA TRP A 15 4.24 -2.29 34.93
C TRP A 15 2.92 -1.51 34.99
N MET A 16 2.00 -1.91 35.87
CA MET A 16 0.72 -1.21 36.08
C MET A 16 0.92 0.18 36.65
N GLU A 17 1.88 0.38 37.55
CA GLU A 17 2.23 1.69 38.08
C GLU A 17 2.78 2.61 36.98
N LYS A 18 3.71 2.11 36.16
CA LYS A 18 4.21 2.84 34.98
C LYS A 18 3.08 3.18 34.02
N LEU A 19 2.17 2.25 33.75
CA LEU A 19 1.03 2.46 32.84
C LEU A 19 0.06 3.52 33.38
N ASN A 20 -0.26 3.48 34.68
CA ASN A 20 -1.14 4.47 35.30
C ASN A 20 -0.54 5.88 35.29
N ASN A 21 0.80 5.97 35.32
CA ASN A 21 1.52 7.24 35.23
C ASN A 21 1.64 7.77 33.78
N LEU A 22 1.33 6.95 32.76
CA LEU A 22 1.30 7.40 31.37
C LEU A 22 -0.02 8.13 31.09
N HIS A 23 0.04 9.45 31.06
CA HIS A 23 -1.08 10.28 30.65
C HIS A 23 -1.05 10.54 29.14
N VAL A 24 -1.88 9.82 28.38
CA VAL A 24 -2.10 10.11 26.96
C VAL A 24 -3.16 11.21 26.86
N GLN A 25 -2.82 12.34 26.24
CA GLN A 25 -3.79 13.41 26.06
C GLN A 25 -4.88 12.98 25.07
N ARG A 26 -6.12 13.35 25.37
CA ARG A 26 -7.27 13.10 24.47
C ARG A 26 -7.04 13.69 23.08
N ALA A 27 -6.36 14.83 22.97
CA ALA A 27 -6.03 15.45 21.70
C ALA A 27 -5.11 14.56 20.84
N ASP A 28 -4.08 13.95 21.44
CA ASP A 28 -3.17 13.04 20.74
C ASP A 28 -3.89 11.79 20.27
N MET A 29 -4.77 11.25 21.12
CA MET A 29 -5.61 10.10 20.76
C MET A 29 -6.56 10.42 19.61
N ASN A 30 -7.23 11.58 19.66
CA ASN A 30 -8.11 12.01 18.59
C ASN A 30 -7.35 12.23 17.28
N ARG A 31 -6.14 12.80 17.34
CA ARG A 31 -5.27 12.93 16.16
C ARG A 31 -4.89 11.58 15.57
N LEU A 32 -4.59 10.59 16.41
CA LEU A 32 -4.29 9.23 15.97
C LEU A 32 -5.49 8.58 15.28
N ILE A 33 -6.69 8.71 15.87
CA ILE A 33 -7.93 8.19 15.29
C ILE A 33 -8.21 8.89 13.95
N MET A 34 -8.11 10.21 13.88
CA MET A 34 -8.31 10.96 12.64
C MET A 34 -7.35 10.49 11.54
N ASN A 35 -6.07 10.34 11.86
CA ASN A 35 -5.07 9.85 10.91
C ASN A 35 -5.42 8.44 10.41
N TYR A 36 -5.86 7.55 11.30
CA TYR A 36 -6.29 6.21 10.92
C TYR A 36 -7.48 6.24 9.94
N LEU A 37 -8.53 7.02 10.25
CA LEU A 37 -9.72 7.13 9.41
C LEU A 37 -9.38 7.66 8.01
N VAL A 38 -8.52 8.67 7.93
CA VAL A 38 -8.02 9.24 6.67
C VAL A 38 -7.15 8.25 5.91
N THR A 39 -6.22 7.58 6.58
CA THR A 39 -5.28 6.64 5.96
C THR A 39 -6.01 5.45 5.34
N GLU A 40 -6.97 4.87 6.08
CA GLU A 40 -7.79 3.76 5.61
C GLU A 40 -8.87 4.20 4.61
N GLY A 41 -9.16 5.51 4.51
CA GLY A 41 -10.15 6.05 3.57
C GLY A 41 -11.58 5.93 4.07
N PHE A 42 -11.80 5.90 5.39
CA PHE A 42 -13.13 5.95 5.99
C PHE A 42 -13.67 7.39 6.03
N LYS A 43 -14.00 7.93 4.84
CA LYS A 43 -14.40 9.33 4.67
C LYS A 43 -15.55 9.76 5.59
N GLU A 44 -16.67 9.05 5.56
CA GLU A 44 -17.85 9.41 6.38
C GLU A 44 -17.53 9.40 7.88
N ALA A 45 -16.70 8.46 8.32
CA ALA A 45 -16.27 8.40 9.71
C ALA A 45 -15.32 9.56 10.05
N ALA A 46 -14.39 9.91 9.16
CA ALA A 46 -13.49 11.06 9.33
C ALA A 46 -14.27 12.38 9.39
N GLU A 47 -15.29 12.57 8.56
CA GLU A 47 -16.15 13.76 8.55
C GLU A 47 -16.92 13.91 9.86
N LYS A 48 -17.58 12.84 10.32
CA LYS A 48 -18.29 12.84 11.61
C LYS A 48 -17.34 13.03 12.77
N PHE A 49 -16.18 12.36 12.74
CA PHE A 49 -15.16 12.47 13.77
C PHE A 49 -14.57 13.89 13.85
N ARG A 50 -14.40 14.57 12.71
CA ARG A 50 -14.00 15.99 12.67
C ARG A 50 -15.03 16.86 13.41
N MET A 51 -16.32 16.68 13.12
CA MET A 51 -17.39 17.45 13.77
C MET A 51 -17.43 17.26 15.29
N GLU A 52 -17.19 16.03 15.77
CA GLU A 52 -17.23 15.70 17.20
C GLU A 52 -15.95 16.07 17.96
N SER A 53 -14.78 15.84 17.34
CA SER A 53 -13.48 16.00 18.00
C SER A 53 -12.84 17.37 17.78
N GLY A 54 -13.28 18.12 16.76
CA GLY A 54 -12.66 19.38 16.32
C GLY A 54 -11.27 19.22 15.71
N ILE A 55 -10.81 17.99 15.48
CA ILE A 55 -9.52 17.72 14.84
C ILE A 55 -9.66 17.85 13.33
N GLU A 56 -8.86 18.71 12.72
CA GLU A 56 -8.75 18.80 11.27
C GLU A 56 -7.89 17.64 10.71
N PRO A 57 -8.32 17.02 9.60
CA PRO A 57 -7.55 16.00 8.91
C PRO A 57 -6.30 16.61 8.26
N SER A 58 -5.25 15.80 8.10
CA SER A 58 -3.98 16.25 7.47
C SER A 58 -4.06 16.36 5.95
N VAL A 59 -5.14 15.87 5.35
CA VAL A 59 -5.42 15.91 3.91
C VAL A 59 -6.87 16.33 3.69
N ASP A 60 -7.14 16.87 2.52
CA ASP A 60 -8.50 17.18 2.12
C ASP A 60 -9.34 15.89 2.00
N LEU A 61 -10.48 15.86 2.67
CA LEU A 61 -11.37 14.69 2.67
C LEU A 61 -12.00 14.45 1.28
N GLU A 62 -12.04 15.45 0.41
CA GLU A 62 -12.51 15.27 -0.98
C GLU A 62 -11.55 14.37 -1.79
N THR A 63 -10.25 14.44 -1.52
CA THR A 63 -9.24 13.57 -2.16
C THR A 63 -9.36 12.10 -1.71
N LEU A 64 -10.10 11.82 -0.64
CA LEU A 64 -10.34 10.44 -0.22
C LEU A 64 -11.23 9.69 -1.20
N ASP A 65 -12.17 10.36 -1.87
CA ASP A 65 -13.06 9.71 -2.85
C ASP A 65 -12.26 9.12 -4.01
N GLU A 66 -11.26 9.88 -4.47
CA GLU A 66 -10.34 9.46 -5.52
C GLU A 66 -9.55 8.21 -5.10
N ARG A 67 -9.02 8.21 -3.88
CA ARG A 67 -8.28 7.06 -3.31
C ARG A 67 -9.17 5.83 -3.14
N ILE A 68 -10.40 6.02 -2.66
CA ILE A 68 -11.38 4.93 -2.51
C ILE A 68 -11.68 4.34 -3.89
N LYS A 69 -11.92 5.19 -4.90
CA LYS A 69 -12.20 4.76 -6.27
C LYS A 69 -11.04 3.98 -6.90
N ILE A 70 -9.80 4.46 -6.76
CA ILE A 70 -8.60 3.75 -7.22
C ILE A 70 -8.51 2.37 -6.55
N ARG A 71 -8.69 2.31 -5.22
CA ARG A 71 -8.66 1.06 -4.46
C ARG A 71 -9.74 0.09 -4.91
N GLU A 72 -10.96 0.56 -5.15
CA GLU A 72 -12.05 -0.28 -5.65
C GLU A 72 -11.75 -0.89 -7.01
N MET A 73 -11.18 -0.11 -7.94
CA MET A 73 -10.77 -0.62 -9.25
C MET A 73 -9.68 -1.70 -9.12
N ILE A 74 -8.68 -1.49 -8.27
CA ILE A 74 -7.64 -2.49 -7.98
C ILE A 74 -8.27 -3.77 -7.40
N LEU A 75 -9.18 -3.63 -6.42
CA LEU A 75 -9.86 -4.77 -5.80
C LEU A 75 -10.76 -5.53 -6.79
N LYS A 76 -11.35 -4.84 -7.76
CA LYS A 76 -12.14 -5.45 -8.85
C LYS A 76 -11.26 -6.11 -9.92
N GLY A 77 -9.95 -5.82 -9.96
CA GLY A 77 -9.02 -6.32 -10.98
C GLY A 77 -8.94 -5.42 -12.21
N GLN A 78 -9.53 -4.21 -12.16
CA GLN A 78 -9.50 -3.22 -13.24
C GLN A 78 -8.21 -2.40 -13.17
N ILE A 79 -7.07 -3.06 -13.31
CA ILE A 79 -5.76 -2.45 -13.01
C ILE A 79 -5.37 -1.35 -14.00
N GLN A 80 -5.63 -1.56 -15.30
CA GLN A 80 -5.33 -0.54 -16.33
C GLN A 80 -6.16 0.73 -16.14
N GLU A 81 -7.44 0.59 -15.79
CA GLU A 81 -8.31 1.72 -15.46
C GLU A 81 -7.80 2.46 -14.21
N ALA A 82 -7.31 1.72 -13.21
CA ALA A 82 -6.72 2.31 -12.01
C ALA A 82 -5.43 3.10 -12.34
N ILE A 83 -4.54 2.56 -13.18
CA ILE A 83 -3.33 3.25 -13.63
C ILE A 83 -3.68 4.53 -14.41
N ALA A 84 -4.64 4.45 -15.34
CA ALA A 84 -5.09 5.61 -16.09
C ALA A 84 -5.66 6.71 -15.18
N LEU A 85 -6.48 6.33 -14.17
CA LEU A 85 -7.00 7.27 -13.19
C LEU A 85 -5.86 7.89 -12.36
N ILE A 86 -4.90 7.08 -11.90
CA ILE A 86 -3.73 7.58 -11.16
C ILE A 86 -2.97 8.62 -12.00
N ASN A 87 -2.64 8.32 -13.25
CA ASN A 87 -1.93 9.26 -14.11
C ASN A 87 -2.74 10.53 -14.43
N SER A 88 -4.07 10.45 -14.45
CA SER A 88 -4.92 11.62 -14.65
C SER A 88 -4.97 12.55 -13.43
N LEU A 89 -4.92 11.98 -12.22
CA LEU A 89 -5.00 12.73 -10.96
C LEU A 89 -3.63 13.18 -10.46
N HIS A 90 -2.62 12.33 -10.63
CA HIS A 90 -1.25 12.52 -10.17
C HIS A 90 -0.25 12.04 -11.25
N PRO A 91 -0.01 12.85 -12.30
CA PRO A 91 0.79 12.43 -13.46
C PRO A 91 2.21 11.94 -13.13
N GLU A 92 2.85 12.50 -12.10
CA GLU A 92 4.24 12.19 -11.74
C GLU A 92 4.37 11.05 -10.72
N LEU A 93 3.25 10.53 -10.18
CA LEU A 93 3.29 9.58 -9.06
C LEU A 93 3.92 8.25 -9.45
N LEU A 94 3.56 7.71 -10.62
CA LEU A 94 4.07 6.43 -11.09
C LEU A 94 5.48 6.56 -11.66
N ASP A 95 5.83 7.72 -12.22
CA ASP A 95 7.19 8.02 -12.68
C ASP A 95 8.18 8.11 -11.52
N THR A 96 7.76 8.75 -10.42
CA THR A 96 8.57 8.92 -9.21
C THR A 96 8.60 7.65 -8.36
N ASN A 97 7.59 6.79 -8.48
CA ASN A 97 7.47 5.56 -7.70
C ASN A 97 7.38 4.32 -8.61
N ARG A 98 8.53 3.98 -9.20
CA ARG A 98 8.68 2.80 -10.08
C ARG A 98 8.28 1.49 -9.41
N TYR A 99 8.48 1.36 -8.10
CA TYR A 99 8.08 0.16 -7.36
C TYR A 99 6.57 -0.01 -7.31
N LEU A 100 5.81 1.06 -7.04
CA LEU A 100 4.34 1.03 -7.10
C LEU A 100 3.87 0.69 -8.52
N TYR A 101 4.47 1.32 -9.52
CA TYR A 101 4.15 1.05 -10.92
C TYR A 101 4.37 -0.42 -11.27
N PHE A 102 5.53 -0.98 -10.91
CA PHE A 102 5.85 -2.39 -11.10
C PHE A 102 4.79 -3.31 -10.49
N HIS A 103 4.38 -3.08 -9.23
CA HIS A 103 3.35 -3.91 -8.57
C HIS A 103 1.98 -3.82 -9.23
N LEU A 104 1.62 -2.64 -9.78
CA LEU A 104 0.41 -2.51 -10.58
C LEU A 104 0.52 -3.31 -11.89
N GLN A 105 1.65 -3.23 -12.60
CA GLN A 105 1.85 -4.03 -13.82
C GLN A 105 1.85 -5.54 -13.52
N GLN A 106 2.52 -5.97 -12.45
CA GLN A 106 2.51 -7.37 -12.00
C GLN A 106 1.09 -7.84 -11.68
N GLN A 107 0.30 -7.02 -10.97
CA GLN A 107 -1.10 -7.36 -10.69
C GLN A 107 -1.92 -7.47 -11.96
N HIS A 108 -1.70 -6.59 -12.95
CA HIS A 108 -2.38 -6.71 -14.24
C HIS A 108 -2.04 -8.03 -14.94
N LEU A 109 -0.77 -8.43 -14.97
CA LEU A 109 -0.35 -9.73 -15.51
C LEU A 109 -1.05 -10.90 -14.81
N ILE A 110 -1.13 -10.85 -13.47
CA ILE A 110 -1.89 -11.83 -12.66
C ILE A 110 -3.37 -11.88 -13.09
N GLU A 111 -3.98 -10.74 -13.39
CA GLU A 111 -5.36 -10.70 -13.87
C GLU A 111 -5.54 -11.32 -15.26
N LEU A 112 -4.61 -11.08 -16.20
CA LEU A 112 -4.62 -11.72 -17.51
C LEU A 112 -4.49 -13.24 -17.40
N ILE A 113 -3.57 -13.73 -16.55
CA ILE A 113 -3.40 -15.17 -16.28
C ILE A 113 -4.67 -15.76 -15.67
N ARG A 114 -5.31 -15.05 -14.73
CA ARG A 114 -6.57 -15.47 -14.09
C ARG A 114 -7.71 -15.58 -15.09
N GLN A 115 -7.75 -14.70 -16.09
CA GLN A 115 -8.74 -14.70 -17.17
C GLN A 115 -8.43 -15.71 -18.28
N ARG A 116 -7.30 -16.45 -18.16
CA ARG A 116 -6.80 -17.40 -19.17
C ARG A 116 -6.46 -16.74 -20.51
N GLU A 117 -6.17 -15.43 -20.50
CA GLU A 117 -5.72 -14.67 -21.67
C GLU A 117 -4.19 -14.81 -21.84
N THR A 118 -3.74 -16.03 -22.16
CA THR A 118 -2.30 -16.37 -22.19
C THR A 118 -1.51 -15.59 -23.24
N GLU A 119 -2.09 -15.36 -24.42
CA GLU A 119 -1.45 -14.57 -25.48
C GLU A 119 -1.24 -13.12 -25.04
N ALA A 120 -2.27 -12.48 -24.48
CA ALA A 120 -2.18 -11.11 -23.96
C ALA A 120 -1.20 -11.01 -22.79
N ALA A 121 -1.21 -11.99 -21.87
CA ALA A 121 -0.27 -12.06 -20.77
C ALA A 121 1.20 -12.16 -21.25
N LEU A 122 1.46 -12.96 -22.29
CA LEU A 122 2.79 -13.13 -22.85
C LEU A 122 3.25 -11.88 -23.60
N GLU A 123 2.39 -11.29 -24.42
CA GLU A 123 2.68 -10.03 -25.14
C GLU A 123 2.98 -8.90 -24.15
N PHE A 124 2.16 -8.77 -23.10
CA PHE A 124 2.35 -7.78 -22.04
C PHE A 124 3.68 -7.99 -21.30
N ALA A 125 4.01 -9.24 -20.96
CA ALA A 125 5.28 -9.57 -20.31
C ALA A 125 6.51 -9.23 -21.18
N GLN A 126 6.42 -9.45 -22.49
CA GLN A 126 7.53 -9.16 -23.41
C GLN A 126 7.72 -7.66 -23.64
N THR A 127 6.62 -6.90 -23.69
CA THR A 127 6.65 -5.48 -24.05
C THR A 127 6.91 -4.57 -22.87
N GLN A 128 6.20 -4.77 -21.74
CA GLN A 128 6.22 -3.83 -20.62
C GLN A 128 7.17 -4.24 -19.49
N LEU A 129 7.43 -5.54 -19.34
CA LEU A 129 8.18 -6.08 -18.21
C LEU A 129 9.66 -6.35 -18.53
N ALA A 130 10.02 -6.52 -19.81
CA ALA A 130 11.42 -6.67 -20.23
C ALA A 130 12.27 -5.42 -19.92
N GLU A 131 11.68 -4.22 -20.01
CA GLU A 131 12.36 -2.95 -19.71
C GLU A 131 12.45 -2.67 -18.20
N GLN A 132 11.57 -3.26 -17.38
CA GLN A 132 11.46 -3.00 -15.93
C GLN A 132 12.20 -4.04 -15.08
N GLY A 133 12.55 -5.19 -15.65
CA GLY A 133 13.22 -6.29 -14.94
C GLY A 133 14.64 -5.95 -14.47
N GLU A 134 15.32 -4.94 -15.00
CA GLU A 134 16.72 -4.68 -14.66
C GLU A 134 16.94 -3.88 -13.35
N GLU A 135 15.87 -3.36 -12.72
CA GLU A 135 16.02 -2.40 -11.61
C GLU A 135 16.22 -3.03 -10.22
N SER A 136 15.68 -4.22 -9.96
CA SER A 136 15.77 -4.86 -8.65
C SER A 136 15.69 -6.39 -8.75
N ARG A 137 16.54 -7.07 -7.98
CA ARG A 137 16.59 -8.53 -7.91
C ARG A 137 15.33 -9.13 -7.29
N GLU A 138 14.70 -8.41 -6.37
CA GLU A 138 13.43 -8.76 -5.77
C GLU A 138 12.29 -8.68 -6.79
N CYS A 139 12.22 -7.61 -7.59
CA CYS A 139 11.23 -7.46 -8.67
C CYS A 139 11.37 -8.58 -9.72
N LEU A 140 12.60 -8.92 -10.10
CA LEU A 140 12.87 -10.05 -10.99
C LEU A 140 12.32 -11.38 -10.44
N THR A 141 12.59 -11.65 -9.16
CA THR A 141 12.15 -12.90 -8.52
C THR A 141 10.63 -13.00 -8.52
N GLU A 142 9.94 -11.92 -8.19
CA GLU A 142 8.47 -11.88 -8.18
C GLU A 142 7.88 -11.99 -9.61
N MET A 143 8.57 -11.44 -10.60
CA MET A 143 8.20 -11.55 -12.01
C MET A 143 8.37 -12.98 -12.53
N GLU A 144 9.51 -13.63 -12.27
CA GLU A 144 9.76 -15.02 -12.64
C GLU A 144 8.68 -15.95 -12.07
N ARG A 145 8.30 -15.74 -10.80
CA ARG A 145 7.20 -16.50 -10.17
C ARG A 145 5.87 -16.27 -10.87
N THR A 146 5.58 -15.04 -11.27
CA THR A 146 4.34 -14.69 -11.97
C THR A 146 4.31 -15.30 -13.37
N LEU A 147 5.42 -15.26 -14.11
CA LEU A 147 5.53 -15.84 -15.45
C LEU A 147 5.52 -17.37 -15.41
N ALA A 148 6.07 -17.98 -14.36
CA ALA A 148 6.00 -19.42 -14.18
C ALA A 148 4.56 -19.94 -14.15
N LEU A 149 3.58 -19.13 -13.73
CA LEU A 149 2.16 -19.49 -13.78
C LEU A 149 1.67 -19.81 -15.20
N LEU A 150 2.24 -19.17 -16.23
CA LEU A 150 1.89 -19.41 -17.63
C LEU A 150 2.34 -20.79 -18.12
N ALA A 151 3.27 -21.46 -17.43
CA ALA A 151 3.77 -22.78 -17.79
C ALA A 151 2.87 -23.93 -17.32
N PHE A 152 1.79 -23.64 -16.57
CA PHE A 152 0.86 -24.64 -16.04
C PHE A 152 -0.50 -24.52 -16.71
N ASP A 153 -1.11 -25.65 -17.07
CA ASP A 153 -2.49 -25.71 -17.57
C ASP A 153 -3.52 -25.24 -16.51
N SER A 154 -3.22 -25.54 -15.25
CA SER A 154 -3.94 -25.06 -14.06
C SER A 154 -3.00 -24.22 -13.17
N PRO A 155 -2.86 -22.91 -13.45
CA PRO A 155 -2.04 -21.96 -12.68
C PRO A 155 -2.27 -22.01 -11.15
N GLU A 156 -3.51 -22.27 -10.72
CA GLU A 156 -3.91 -22.41 -9.32
C GLU A 156 -3.33 -23.63 -8.60
N GLU A 157 -2.96 -24.68 -9.34
CA GLU A 157 -2.30 -25.89 -8.80
C GLU A 157 -0.77 -25.77 -8.82
N SER A 158 -0.24 -24.65 -9.33
CA SER A 158 1.20 -24.43 -9.40
C SER A 158 1.79 -24.12 -8.02
N PRO A 159 3.13 -24.25 -7.86
CA PRO A 159 3.84 -23.81 -6.65
C PRO A 159 3.67 -22.31 -6.32
N PHE A 160 3.15 -21.52 -7.26
CA PHE A 160 2.92 -20.08 -7.13
C PHE A 160 1.44 -19.71 -7.20
N GLY A 161 0.53 -20.69 -7.07
CA GLY A 161 -0.92 -20.45 -7.09
C GLY A 161 -1.42 -19.49 -6.01
N ASP A 162 -0.63 -19.27 -4.96
CA ASP A 162 -0.88 -18.27 -3.93
C ASP A 162 -0.97 -16.83 -4.48
N LEU A 163 -0.24 -16.53 -5.57
CA LEU A 163 -0.29 -15.23 -6.27
C LEU A 163 -1.66 -14.95 -6.90
N LEU A 164 -2.42 -16.00 -7.24
CA LEU A 164 -3.75 -15.89 -7.82
C LEU A 164 -4.84 -15.64 -6.78
N HIS A 165 -4.52 -15.76 -5.48
CA HIS A 165 -5.52 -15.53 -4.44
C HIS A 165 -5.95 -14.05 -4.42
N THR A 166 -7.26 -13.79 -4.27
CA THR A 166 -7.81 -12.42 -4.25
C THR A 166 -7.24 -11.54 -3.13
N MET A 167 -6.69 -12.16 -2.08
CA MET A 167 -5.94 -11.46 -1.02
C MET A 167 -4.68 -10.76 -1.53
N GLN A 168 -4.12 -11.19 -2.66
CA GLN A 168 -2.95 -10.52 -3.27
C GLN A 168 -3.31 -9.11 -3.76
N ARG A 169 -4.55 -8.88 -4.21
CA ARG A 169 -5.04 -7.52 -4.55
C ARG A 169 -5.01 -6.56 -3.35
N GLN A 170 -5.10 -7.09 -2.12
CA GLN A 170 -4.96 -6.29 -0.90
C GLN A 170 -3.49 -5.95 -0.58
N LYS A 171 -2.54 -6.79 -1.02
CA LYS A 171 -1.10 -6.55 -0.84
C LYS A 171 -0.53 -5.52 -1.82
N VAL A 172 -1.19 -5.32 -2.97
CA VAL A 172 -0.89 -4.21 -3.89
C VAL A 172 -1.42 -2.86 -3.35
N GLY A 173 -2.24 -2.91 -2.28
CA GLY A 173 -2.45 -1.79 -1.33
C GLY A 173 -1.25 -1.62 -0.39
N PRO A 174 -1.27 -0.67 0.57
CA PRO A 174 -0.04 -0.23 1.26
C PRO A 174 0.61 -1.41 2.01
N MET A 175 1.67 -1.96 1.41
CA MET A 175 2.34 -3.17 1.87
C MET A 175 2.77 -3.05 3.33
N ARG A 176 2.61 -4.16 4.06
CA ARG A 176 3.00 -4.31 5.46
C ARG A 176 4.54 -4.33 5.56
N GLY A 177 5.11 -3.13 5.73
CA GLY A 177 6.56 -2.82 5.81
C GLY A 177 6.93 -1.42 5.29
N LYS A 178 5.94 -0.53 5.25
CA LYS A 178 5.68 0.61 4.34
C LYS A 178 6.85 1.54 3.92
N PRO A 179 7.11 1.71 2.61
CA PRO A 179 7.19 3.03 1.99
C PRO A 179 5.83 3.76 2.10
N PRO A 180 5.82 5.11 2.16
CA PRO A 180 4.70 5.91 2.61
C PRO A 180 3.34 5.57 1.94
N SER A 181 2.23 5.66 2.68
CA SER A 181 0.87 5.63 2.10
C SER A 181 0.76 6.66 0.97
N ILE A 182 -0.15 6.48 0.00
CA ILE A 182 -0.50 7.57 -0.94
C ILE A 182 -0.80 8.88 -0.18
N ALA A 183 -1.37 8.80 1.03
CA ALA A 183 -1.57 9.95 1.92
C ALA A 183 -0.26 10.55 2.49
N ASP A 184 0.73 9.71 2.80
CA ASP A 184 2.05 10.15 3.27
C ASP A 184 2.89 10.70 2.09
N MET A 185 2.70 10.18 0.88
CA MET A 185 3.36 10.63 -0.35
C MET A 185 2.80 11.98 -0.84
N LEU A 186 1.48 12.19 -0.80
CA LEU A 186 0.84 13.46 -1.15
C LEU A 186 1.09 14.58 -0.11
N GLN A 187 1.30 14.22 1.16
CA GLN A 187 1.72 15.17 2.20
C GLN A 187 3.15 15.69 1.98
N GLY A 188 4.06 14.84 1.49
CA GLY A 188 5.45 15.23 1.20
C GLY A 188 5.57 16.31 0.11
N ASP A 189 4.79 16.21 -0.96
CA ASP A 189 4.80 17.18 -2.06
C ASP A 189 4.13 18.51 -1.70
N SER A 190 3.09 18.46 -0.86
CA SER A 190 2.42 19.66 -0.36
C SER A 190 3.32 20.48 0.57
N GLN A 191 4.21 19.82 1.34
CA GLN A 191 5.22 20.50 2.17
C GLN A 191 6.43 21.00 1.36
N ARG A 192 6.87 20.29 0.32
CA ARG A 192 7.99 20.72 -0.54
C ARG A 192 7.64 21.96 -1.38
N ARG A 193 6.42 22.03 -1.92
CA ARG A 193 5.94 23.21 -2.66
C ARG A 193 5.81 24.46 -1.78
N HIS A 194 5.63 24.29 -0.47
CA HIS A 194 5.54 25.42 0.46
C HIS A 194 6.89 25.89 1.02
N MET A 195 7.94 25.07 0.93
CA MET A 195 9.28 25.39 1.45
C MET A 195 10.33 25.83 0.42
N GLY A 196 10.01 25.92 -0.87
CA GLY A 196 10.87 26.57 -1.87
C GLY A 196 12.34 26.12 -1.83
N VAL A 197 12.57 24.81 -1.81
CA VAL A 197 13.92 24.25 -2.01
C VAL A 197 13.85 23.39 -3.27
N GLU A 198 14.31 23.97 -4.37
CA GLU A 198 14.73 23.25 -5.58
C GLU A 198 15.85 22.24 -5.27
#